data_AF-A0A7C4WD18-F1
#
_entry.id   AF-A0A7C4WD18-F1
#
_cell.length_a   1.000
_cell.length_b   1.000
_cell.length_c   1.000
_cell.angle_alpha   90.00
_cell.angle_beta   90.00
_cell.angle_gamma   90.00
#
_symmetry.space_group_name_H-M   'P 1'
#
loop_
_entity.id
_entity.type
_entity.pdbx_description
1 polymer ?
#
loop_
_entity_poly.entity_id
_entity_poly.type
_entity_poly.pdbx_seq_one_letter_code
_entity_poly.pdbx_strand_id
1 'polypeptide(L)'
;MDDSSLLLRWLAVFGLIGLNAFFAAVEYAVVSARRSRIAVLAESGSPAARTALRWLEDARHRDEILATVQVGITMVGLALGW
;
A
#
# COMPACT_ATOMS: atom_id res chain seq x y z
N MET A 1 -14.94 -26.39 23.67
CA MET A 1 -15.36 -25.21 22.88
C MET A 1 -14.08 -24.59 22.31
N ASP A 2 -13.30 -25.32 21.50
CA ASP A 2 -11.86 -25.03 21.40
C ASP A 2 -11.23 -25.09 20.00
N ASP A 3 -11.84 -25.70 18.97
CA ASP A 3 -11.24 -25.69 17.61
C ASP A 3 -11.68 -24.49 16.76
N SER A 4 -12.95 -24.08 16.86
CA SER A 4 -13.51 -22.96 16.07
C SER A 4 -12.91 -21.60 16.46
N SER A 5 -12.55 -21.42 17.72
CA SER A 5 -11.88 -20.22 18.22
C SER A 5 -10.42 -20.14 17.76
N LEU A 6 -9.72 -21.28 17.66
CA LEU A 6 -8.36 -21.36 17.14
C LEU A 6 -8.31 -21.05 15.65
N LEU A 7 -9.23 -21.62 14.85
CA LEU A 7 -9.34 -21.32 13.43
C LEU A 7 -9.61 -19.82 13.18
N LEU A 8 -10.50 -19.21 13.97
CA LEU A 8 -10.79 -17.79 13.87
C LEU A 8 -9.55 -16.93 14.21
N ARG A 9 -8.78 -17.31 15.25
CA ARG A 9 -7.54 -16.63 15.62
C ARG A 9 -6.49 -16.70 14.52
N TRP A 10 -6.26 -17.88 13.95
CA TRP A 10 -5.32 -18.04 12.84
C TRP A 10 -5.74 -17.26 11.61
N LEU A 11 -7.03 -17.32 11.25
CA LEU A 11 -7.58 -16.55 10.13
C LEU A 11 -7.40 -15.04 10.35
N ALA A 12 -7.64 -14.55 11.57
CA ALA A 12 -7.40 -13.15 11.91
C ALA A 12 -5.92 -12.80 11.74
N VAL A 13 -4.99 -13.58 12.30
CA VAL A 13 -3.54 -13.34 12.17
C VAL A 13 -3.11 -13.31 10.69
N PHE A 14 -3.51 -14.30 9.89
CA PHE A 14 -3.21 -14.31 8.45
C PHE A 14 -3.82 -13.11 7.73
N GLY A 15 -5.05 -12.71 8.09
CA GLY A 15 -5.70 -11.52 7.57
C GLY A 15 -4.93 -10.23 7.90
N LEU A 16 -4.48 -10.07 9.15
CA LEU A 16 -3.68 -8.94 9.60
C LEU A 16 -2.30 -8.90 8.92
N ILE A 17 -1.64 -10.06 8.75
CA ILE A 17 -0.39 -10.16 7.99
C ILE A 17 -0.62 -9.75 6.53
N GLY A 18 -1.68 -10.25 5.91
CA GLY A 18 -2.05 -9.90 4.53
C GLY A 18 -2.34 -8.41 4.38
N LEU A 19 -3.00 -7.80 5.36
CA LEU A 19 -3.27 -6.37 5.38
C LEU A 19 -1.98 -5.55 5.53
N ASN A 20 -1.04 -6.00 6.37
CA ASN A 20 0.27 -5.37 6.49
C ASN A 20 1.07 -5.48 5.18
N ALA A 21 1.06 -6.65 4.54
CA ALA A 21 1.70 -6.88 3.25
C ALA A 21 1.09 -6.02 2.13
N PHE A 22 -0.23 -5.80 2.15
CA PHE A 22 -0.91 -4.88 1.23
C PHE A 22 -0.40 -3.45 1.41
N PHE A 23 -0.35 -2.95 2.64
CA PHE A 23 0.18 -1.62 2.93
C PHE A 23 1.64 -1.48 2.50
N ALA A 24 2.49 -2.44 2.81
CA ALA A 24 3.88 -2.46 2.37
C ALA A 24 4.02 -2.47 0.83
N ALA A 25 3.15 -3.19 0.12
CA ALA A 25 3.12 -3.19 -1.33
C ALA A 25 2.73 -1.82 -1.91
N VAL A 26 1.78 -1.12 -1.30
CA VAL A 26 1.40 0.25 -1.68
C VAL A 26 2.56 1.22 -1.45
N GLU A 27 3.20 1.17 -0.28
CA GLU A 27 4.38 1.98 0.02
C GLU A 27 5.49 1.76 -1.02
N TYR A 28 5.81 0.49 -1.28
CA TYR A 28 6.81 0.13 -2.28
C TYR A 28 6.43 0.59 -3.69
N ALA A 29 5.16 0.49 -4.08
CA ALA A 29 4.68 0.97 -5.37
C ALA A 29 4.85 2.49 -5.51
N VAL A 30 4.54 3.26 -4.46
CA VAL A 30 4.67 4.71 -4.46
C VAL A 30 6.15 5.15 -4.46
N VAL A 31 7.01 4.48 -3.70
CA VAL A 31 8.45 4.78 -3.64
C VAL A 31 9.17 4.33 -4.92
N SER A 32 8.78 3.19 -5.50
CA SER A 32 9.39 2.64 -6.72
C SER A 32 8.87 3.28 -8.01
N ALA A 33 7.76 4.01 -7.96
CA ALA A 33 7.24 4.78 -9.08
C ALA A 33 8.25 5.87 -9.49
N ARG A 34 9.11 5.54 -10.45
CA ARG A 34 10.07 6.51 -11.02
C ARG A 34 9.35 7.37 -12.04
N ARG A 35 9.30 8.68 -11.78
CA ARG A 35 8.74 9.71 -12.69
C ARG A 35 9.23 9.54 -14.12
N SER A 36 10.52 9.26 -14.32
CA SER A 36 11.11 9.07 -15.66
C SER A 36 10.45 7.92 -16.44
N ARG A 37 10.12 6.80 -15.79
CA ARG A 37 9.54 5.62 -16.46
C ARG A 37 8.08 5.85 -16.82
N ILE A 38 7.36 6.57 -15.96
CA ILE A 38 5.95 6.93 -16.16
C ILE A 38 5.83 8.03 -17.23
N ALA A 39 6.81 8.95 -17.31
CA ALA A 39 6.86 9.98 -18.35
C ALA A 39 6.94 9.37 -19.75
N VAL A 40 7.86 8.43 -19.94
CA VAL A 40 8.00 7.68 -21.20
C VAL A 40 6.71 6.94 -21.57
N LEU A 41 6.02 6.36 -20.59
CA LEU A 41 4.77 5.64 -20.81
C LEU A 41 3.56 6.57 -21.06
N ALA A 42 3.61 7.81 -20.56
CA ALA A 42 2.61 8.84 -20.81
C ALA A 42 2.78 9.46 -22.21
N GLU A 43 4.02 9.60 -22.66
CA GLU A 43 4.40 10.00 -24.01
C GLU A 43 3.98 8.93 -25.04
N SER A 44 4.08 7.64 -24.70
CA SER A 44 3.61 6.54 -25.56
C SER A 44 2.08 6.41 -25.67
N GLY A 45 1.32 7.34 -25.07
CA GLY A 45 -0.11 7.48 -25.28
C GLY A 45 -1.01 6.78 -24.25
N SER A 46 -0.44 6.19 -23.18
CA SER A 46 -1.26 5.56 -22.14
C SER A 46 -1.99 6.60 -21.27
N PRO A 47 -3.34 6.61 -21.25
CA PRO A 47 -4.11 7.54 -20.43
C PRO A 47 -3.92 7.29 -18.93
N ALA A 48 -3.67 6.04 -18.53
CA ALA A 48 -3.32 5.69 -17.16
C ALA A 48 -1.96 6.29 -16.76
N ALA A 49 -0.97 6.23 -17.66
CA ALA A 49 0.35 6.79 -17.42
C ALA A 49 0.34 8.33 -17.31
N ARG A 50 -0.48 9.03 -18.10
CA ARG A 50 -0.67 10.49 -17.95
C ARG A 50 -1.27 10.87 -16.60
N THR A 51 -2.23 10.06 -16.13
CA THR A 51 -2.86 10.30 -14.83
C THR A 51 -1.87 10.05 -13.70
N ALA A 52 -1.12 8.95 -13.75
CA ALA A 52 -0.04 8.68 -12.81
C ALA A 52 1.06 9.75 -12.88
N LEU A 53 1.41 10.27 -14.06
CA LEU A 53 2.42 11.32 -14.20
C LEU A 53 1.99 12.61 -13.50
N ARG A 54 0.74 13.05 -13.69
CA ARG A 54 0.19 14.23 -13.00
C ARG A 54 0.22 14.06 -11.48
N TRP A 55 -0.13 12.87 -10.99
CA TRP A 55 -0.04 12.53 -9.57
C TRP A 55 1.40 12.49 -9.05
N LEU A 56 2.37 12.09 -9.88
CA LEU A 56 3.78 12.07 -9.51
C LEU A 56 4.49 13.43 -9.62
N GLU A 57 3.96 14.38 -10.38
CA GLU A 57 4.52 15.74 -10.48
C GLU A 57 4.35 16.50 -9.17
N ASP A 58 3.28 16.21 -8.44
CA ASP A 58 3.05 16.79 -7.13
C ASP A 58 3.53 15.83 -6.04
N ALA A 59 4.73 16.09 -5.51
CA ALA A 59 5.34 15.29 -4.47
C ALA A 59 4.45 15.17 -3.21
N ARG A 60 3.59 16.17 -2.94
CA ARG A 60 2.66 16.12 -1.79
C ARG A 60 1.72 14.93 -1.83
N HIS A 61 1.22 14.56 -3.01
CA HIS A 61 0.27 13.46 -3.11
C HIS A 61 0.92 12.11 -2.79
N ARG A 62 2.22 11.94 -3.10
CA ARG A 62 2.97 10.75 -2.68
C ARG A 62 3.15 10.70 -1.17
N ASP A 63 3.52 11.84 -0.58
CA ASP A 63 3.75 11.94 0.85
C ASP A 63 2.46 11.67 1.66
N GLU A 64 1.31 12.13 1.16
CA GLU A 64 -0.01 11.90 1.77
C GLU A 64 -0.43 10.43 1.72
N ILE A 65 -0.15 9.73 0.61
CA ILE A 65 -0.37 8.28 0.50
C ILE A 65 0.57 7.53 1.45
N LEU A 66 1.85 7.89 1.49
CA LEU A 66 2.83 7.26 2.41
C LEU A 66 2.42 7.44 3.87
N ALA A 67 2.03 8.65 4.26
CA ALA A 67 1.59 8.95 5.63
C ALA A 67 0.36 8.09 6.02
N THR A 68 -0.60 7.95 5.10
CA THR A 68 -1.79 7.12 5.31
C THR A 68 -1.43 5.64 5.47
N VAL A 69 -0.56 5.13 4.60
CA VAL A 69 -0.08 3.74 4.63
C VAL A 69 0.67 3.45 5.93
N GLN A 70 1.52 4.37 6.39
CA GLN A 70 2.30 4.22 7.60
C GLN A 70 1.43 4.18 8.85
N VAL A 71 0.40 5.04 8.94
CA VAL A 71 -0.63 4.95 9.99
C VAL A 71 -1.36 3.60 9.93
N GLY A 72 -1.69 3.12 8.72
CA GLY A 72 -2.28 1.79 8.52
C GLY A 72 -1.41 0.65 9.05
N ILE A 73 -0.12 0.66 8.73
CA ILE A 73 0.86 -0.35 9.22
C ILE A 73 0.92 -0.31 10.75
N THR A 74 0.98 0.87 11.35
CA THR A 74 0.98 1.02 12.82
C THR A 74 -0.29 0.45 13.45
N MET A 75 -1.48 0.76 12.90
CA MET A 75 -2.76 0.25 13.40
C MET A 75 -2.84 -1.28 13.30
N VAL A 76 -2.33 -1.87 12.21
CA VAL A 76 -2.25 -3.33 12.04
C VAL A 76 -1.28 -3.95 13.06
N GLY A 77 -0.15 -3.29 13.34
CA GLY A 77 0.80 -3.70 14.37
C GLY A 77 0.16 -3.75 15.77
N LEU A 78 -0.57 -2.70 16.15
CA LEU A 78 -1.30 -2.66 17.43
C LEU A 78 -2.38 -3.75 17.51
N ALA A 79 -3.09 -4.00 16.41
CA ALA A 79 -4.13 -5.02 16.36
C ALA A 79 -3.57 -6.46 16.39
N LEU A 80 -2.33 -6.67 15.91
CA LEU A 80 -1.59 -7.92 16.08
C LEU A 80 -1.12 -8.15 17.53
N GLY A 81 -1.16 -7.11 18.37
CA GLY A 81 -0.81 -7.18 19.79
C GLY A 81 0.69 -7.04 20.08
N TRP A 82 1.44 -6.35 19.21
CA TRP A 82 2.82 -5.95 19.47
C TRP A 82 2.88 -4.64 20.26
#